data_AF-D8RKG4-F1
#
_entry.id   AF-D8RKG4-F1
#
_cell.length_a   1.000
_cell.length_b   1.000
_cell.length_c   1.000
_cell.angle_alpha   90.00
_cell.angle_beta   90.00
_cell.angle_gamma   90.00
#
_symmetry.space_group_name_H-M   'P 1'
#
loop_
_entity.id
_entity.type
_entity.pdbx_description
1 polymer ?
#
loop_
_entity_poly.entity_id
_entity_poly.type
_entity_poly.pdbx_seq_one_letter_code
_entity_poly.pdbx_strand_id
1 'polypeptide(L)'
;IDLAISIFFLANISTVLLIETQALLPTWIFPKLLQALLKWHVHANGDFLLRRSPPFYLGIISGNIFIRVPLMLLNAYAFYYG
;
A
#
# COMPACT_ATOMS: atom_id res chain seq x y z
N ILE A 1 15.64 4.63 -18.28
CA ILE A 1 15.49 3.70 -17.12
C ILE A 1 14.63 4.38 -16.05
N ASP A 2 14.77 5.69 -15.95
CA ASP A 2 14.11 6.64 -15.06
C ASP A 2 12.57 6.60 -15.15
N LEU A 3 12.02 6.55 -16.37
CA LEU A 3 10.57 6.36 -16.56
C LEU A 3 10.07 5.03 -15.95
N ALA A 4 10.82 3.93 -16.11
CA ALA A 4 10.44 2.64 -15.53
C ALA A 4 10.51 2.67 -14.00
N ILE A 5 11.50 3.38 -13.44
CA ILE A 5 11.64 3.61 -12.01
C ILE A 5 10.47 4.47 -11.48
N SER A 6 10.08 5.52 -12.20
CA SER A 6 8.93 6.36 -11.85
C SER A 6 7.61 5.57 -11.83
N ILE A 7 7.36 4.76 -12.88
CA ILE A 7 6.20 3.86 -12.93
C ILE A 7 6.22 2.85 -11.78
N PHE A 8 7.40 2.31 -11.45
CA PHE A 8 7.55 1.40 -10.32
C PHE A 8 7.16 2.07 -8.99
N PHE A 9 7.57 3.32 -8.76
CA PHE A 9 7.16 4.07 -7.57
C PHE A 9 5.64 4.31 -7.53
N LEU A 10 5.04 4.73 -8.64
CA LEU A 10 3.59 4.93 -8.74
C LEU A 10 2.78 3.66 -8.48
N ALA A 11 3.25 2.52 -8.99
CA ALA A 11 2.63 1.22 -8.73
C ALA A 11 2.72 0.85 -7.24
N ASN A 12 3.86 1.08 -6.59
CA ASN A 12 4.03 0.84 -5.16
C ASN A 12 3.11 1.73 -4.31
N ILE A 13 3.01 3.03 -4.65
CA ILE A 13 2.09 3.95 -3.97
C ILE A 13 0.66 3.45 -4.06
N SER A 14 0.24 3.02 -5.25
CA SER A 14 -1.11 2.48 -5.48
C SER A 14 -1.36 1.24 -4.62
N THR A 15 -0.38 0.33 -4.52
CA THR A 15 -0.50 -0.86 -3.66
C THR A 15 -0.63 -0.50 -2.19
N VAL A 16 0.20 0.42 -1.67
CA VAL A 16 0.10 0.87 -0.27
C VAL A 16 -1.25 1.51 0.00
N LEU A 17 -1.71 2.39 -0.89
CA LEU A 17 -2.97 3.11 -0.74
C LEU A 17 -4.22 2.26 -0.94
N LEU A 18 -4.16 1.18 -1.72
CA LEU A 18 -5.32 0.35 -2.03
C LEU A 18 -5.38 -0.94 -1.21
N ILE A 19 -4.24 -1.46 -0.75
CA ILE A 19 -4.15 -2.74 -0.03
C ILE A 19 -3.81 -2.51 1.44
N GLU A 20 -2.74 -1.79 1.76
CA GLU A 20 -2.29 -1.63 3.17
C GLU A 20 -3.25 -0.76 3.98
N THR A 21 -3.80 0.31 3.38
CA THR A 21 -4.80 1.17 4.02
C THR A 21 -6.07 0.45 4.42
N GLN A 22 -6.42 -0.69 3.79
CA GLN A 22 -7.58 -1.50 4.18
C GLN A 22 -7.47 -2.07 5.60
N ALA A 23 -6.25 -2.15 6.15
CA ALA A 23 -6.04 -2.54 7.54
C ALA A 23 -6.31 -1.41 8.54
N LEU A 24 -6.23 -0.14 8.10
CA LEU A 24 -6.46 1.05 8.95
C LEU A 24 -7.86 1.63 8.77
N LEU A 25 -8.38 1.59 7.55
CA LEU A 25 -9.64 2.19 7.15
C LEU A 25 -10.75 1.13 7.10
N PRO A 26 -12.00 1.51 7.38
CA PRO A 26 -13.09 0.57 7.33
C PRO A 26 -13.37 0.10 5.90
N THR A 27 -13.67 -1.18 5.76
CA THR A 27 -13.75 -1.90 4.46
C THR A 27 -14.79 -1.35 3.49
N TRP A 28 -15.81 -0.63 3.96
CA TRP A 28 -16.87 -0.05 3.12
C TRP A 28 -16.38 1.07 2.19
N ILE A 29 -15.21 1.65 2.46
CA ILE A 29 -14.59 2.67 1.60
C ILE A 29 -14.01 2.03 0.32
N PHE A 30 -13.70 0.72 0.36
CA PHE A 30 -13.02 0.04 -0.72
C PHE A 30 -13.99 -0.77 -1.58
N PRO A 31 -13.79 -0.80 -2.91
CA PRO A 31 -14.55 -1.66 -3.82
C PRO A 31 -14.39 -3.14 -3.45
N LYS A 32 -15.45 -3.92 -3.69
CA LYS A 32 -15.49 -5.36 -3.39
C LYS A 32 -14.32 -6.14 -4.01
N LEU A 33 -13.84 -5.71 -5.18
CA LEU A 33 -12.68 -6.31 -5.85
C LEU A 33 -11.42 -6.24 -4.99
N LEU A 34 -11.11 -5.07 -4.41
CA LEU A 34 -9.93 -4.87 -3.58
C LEU A 34 -10.01 -5.63 -2.26
N GLN A 35 -11.22 -5.71 -1.70
CA GLN A 35 -11.47 -6.53 -0.50
C GLN A 35 -11.28 -8.02 -0.81
N ALA A 36 -11.74 -8.50 -1.96
CA ALA A 36 -11.56 -9.87 -2.39
C ALA A 36 -10.08 -10.20 -2.64
N LEU A 37 -9.34 -9.25 -3.23
CA LEU A 37 -7.90 -9.39 -3.49
C LEU A 37 -7.09 -9.46 -2.19
N LEU A 38 -7.42 -8.62 -1.19
CA LEU A 38 -6.82 -8.69 0.14
C LEU A 38 -7.14 -10.02 0.83
N LYS A 39 -8.40 -10.48 0.79
CA LYS A 39 -8.80 -11.78 1.36
C LYS A 39 -8.06 -12.94 0.70
N TRP A 40 -7.94 -12.92 -0.63
CA TRP A 40 -7.17 -13.89 -1.38
C TRP A 40 -5.70 -13.86 -0.96
N HIS A 41 -5.09 -12.68 -0.83
CA HIS A 41 -3.70 -12.52 -0.41
C HIS A 41 -3.45 -13.08 1.00
N VAL A 42 -4.33 -12.76 1.95
CA VAL A 42 -4.27 -13.28 3.33
C VAL A 42 -4.43 -14.80 3.35
N HIS A 43 -5.31 -15.35 2.51
CA HIS A 43 -5.52 -16.79 2.42
C HIS A 43 -4.35 -17.52 1.76
N ALA A 44 -3.81 -16.97 0.66
CA ALA A 44 -2.73 -17.58 -0.11
C ALA A 44 -1.39 -17.53 0.62
N ASN A 45 -1.06 -16.41 1.28
CA ASN A 45 0.22 -16.22 1.97
C ASN A 45 0.16 -16.53 3.47
N GLY A 46 -1.03 -16.78 4.02
CA GLY A 46 -1.21 -16.99 5.46
C GLY A 46 -0.86 -15.77 6.30
N ASP A 47 -0.98 -14.56 5.74
CA ASP A 47 -0.52 -13.33 6.39
C ASP A 47 -1.33 -13.03 7.66
N PHE A 48 -0.76 -13.39 8.80
CA PHE A 48 -1.39 -13.23 10.11
C PHE A 48 -1.47 -11.76 10.54
N LEU A 49 -0.57 -10.91 10.04
CA LEU A 49 -0.50 -9.49 10.39
C LEU A 49 -1.66 -8.74 9.77
N LEU A 50 -1.95 -8.96 8.50
CA LEU A 50 -3.14 -8.40 7.83
C LEU A 50 -4.44 -8.99 8.39
N ARG A 51 -4.45 -10.29 8.75
CA ARG A 51 -5.65 -10.96 9.27
C ARG A 51 -6.10 -10.43 10.64
N ARG A 52 -5.16 -10.20 11.56
CA ARG A 52 -5.47 -9.75 12.93
C ARG A 52 -5.27 -8.25 13.14
N SER A 53 -4.46 -7.62 12.29
CA SER A 53 -4.11 -6.20 12.35
C SER A 53 -3.78 -5.72 13.77
N PRO A 54 -2.75 -6.29 14.43
CA PRO A 54 -2.39 -5.92 15.79
C PRO A 54 -1.95 -4.44 15.86
N PRO A 55 -2.09 -3.76 17.02
CA PRO A 55 -1.84 -2.32 17.14
C PRO A 55 -0.45 -1.85 16.67
N PHE A 56 0.60 -2.66 16.89
CA PHE A 56 1.94 -2.32 16.39
C PHE A 56 2.02 -2.34 14.86
N TYR A 57 1.31 -3.27 14.20
CA TYR A 57 1.28 -3.39 12.75
C TYR A 57 0.52 -2.22 12.12
N LEU A 58 -0.57 -1.78 12.76
CA LEU A 58 -1.27 -0.55 12.38
C LEU A 58 -0.34 0.68 12.47
N GLY A 59 0.52 0.74 13.49
CA GLY A 59 1.56 1.77 13.60
C GLY A 59 2.56 1.74 12.44
N ILE A 60 3.01 0.56 12.04
CA ILE A 60 3.92 0.37 10.90
C ILE A 60 3.26 0.84 9.60
N ILE A 61 2.02 0.41 9.33
CA ILE A 61 1.29 0.83 8.13
C ILE A 61 1.06 2.34 8.13
N SER A 62 0.75 2.93 9.28
CA SER A 62 0.62 4.38 9.41
C SER A 62 1.93 5.07 9.02
N GLY A 63 3.08 4.59 9.51
CA GLY A 63 4.40 5.08 9.10
C GLY A 63 4.66 4.94 7.60
N ASN A 64 4.26 3.83 6.98
CA ASN A 64 4.34 3.67 5.53
C ASN A 64 3.51 4.73 4.79
N ILE A 65 2.30 5.01 5.24
CA ILE A 65 1.44 6.00 4.60
C ILE A 65 2.00 7.41 4.77
N PHE A 66 2.41 7.79 5.97
CA PHE A 66 2.84 9.18 6.23
C PHE A 66 4.27 9.49 5.81
N ILE A 67 5.16 8.50 5.74
CA ILE A 67 6.58 8.72 5.42
C ILE A 67 6.91 8.18 4.02
N ARG A 68 6.56 6.92 3.76
CA ARG A 68 6.98 6.25 2.52
C ARG A 68 6.22 6.75 1.30
N VAL A 69 4.90 6.96 1.39
CA VAL A 69 4.10 7.46 0.25
C VAL A 69 4.56 8.84 -0.24
N PRO A 70 4.68 9.88 0.61
CA PRO A 70 5.12 11.19 0.13
C PRO A 70 6.54 11.16 -0.42
N LEU A 71 7.43 10.36 0.18
CA LEU A 71 8.80 10.20 -0.31
C LEU A 71 8.84 9.47 -1.66
N MET A 72 8.01 8.45 -1.87
CA MET A 72 7.87 7.78 -3.16
C MET A 72 7.25 8.69 -4.23
N LEU A 73 6.31 9.57 -3.87
CA LEU A 73 5.75 10.57 -4.79
C LEU A 73 6.82 11.55 -5.26
N LEU A 74 7.63 12.05 -4.31
CA LEU A 74 8.74 12.94 -4.62
C LEU A 74 9.77 12.25 -5.53
N ASN A 75 10.11 10.99 -5.26
CA ASN A 75 11.01 10.21 -6.11
C ASN A 75 10.42 9.97 -7.50
N ALA A 76 9.14 9.59 -7.60
CA ALA A 76 8.47 9.39 -8.88
C ALA A 76 8.51 10.65 -9.74
N TYR A 77 8.31 11.82 -9.12
CA TYR A 77 8.42 13.12 -9.78
C TYR A 77 9.88 13.41 -10.20
N ALA A 78 10.84 13.21 -9.30
CA ALA A 78 12.25 13.45 -9.57
C ALA A 78 12.77 12.63 -10.76
N PHE A 79 12.44 11.34 -10.84
CA PHE A 79 12.83 10.46 -11.95
C PHE A 79 12.00 10.67 -13.23
N TYR A 80 10.89 11.41 -13.18
CA TYR A 80 10.11 11.74 -14.36
C TYR A 80 10.62 13.02 -15.05
N TYR A 81 11.09 14.00 -14.28
CA TYR A 81 11.54 15.31 -14.78
C TYR A 81 13.07 15.49 -14.80
N GLY A 82 13.82 14.70 -14.04
CA GLY A 82 15.28 14.65 -14.06
C GLY A 82 15.81 13.65 -15.08
#